data_AF-A0A2V8EVN7-F1
#
_entry.id   AF-A0A2V8EVN7-F1
#
_cell.length_a   1.000
_cell.length_b   1.000
_cell.length_c   1.000
_cell.angle_alpha   90.00
_cell.angle_beta   90.00
_cell.angle_gamma   90.00
#
_symmetry.space_group_name_H-M   'P 1'
#
loop_
_entity.id
_entity.type
_entity.pdbx_description
1 polymer ?
#
loop_
_entity_poly.entity_id
_entity_poly.type
_entity_poly.pdbx_seq_one_letter_code
_entity_poly.pdbx_strand_id
1 'polypeptide(L)'
;MRRHFSAPADIDLVGGVMRRLFSYHAASAGLLMLMATFSTAAAQEFAGREKLLSHSAEFRREVIKVTNGVWVAVGFSDANSVLIEGEGGSIVVDTTSDVEDARAVKAEFA
;
A
#
# COMPACT_ATOMS: atom_id res chain seq x y z
N MET A 1 -25.94 34.47 67.62
CA MET A 1 -24.68 34.66 66.89
C MET A 1 -24.33 33.35 66.19
N ARG A 2 -24.70 33.17 64.91
CA ARG A 2 -24.40 31.94 64.14
C ARG A 2 -22.92 31.97 63.75
N ARG A 3 -22.13 31.00 64.18
CA ARG A 3 -20.78 30.79 63.65
C ARG A 3 -20.89 29.95 62.37
N HIS A 4 -20.56 30.58 61.24
CA HIS A 4 -20.31 29.88 59.98
C HIS A 4 -18.98 29.14 60.13
N PHE A 5 -18.99 27.81 60.05
CA PHE A 5 -17.77 27.01 59.89
C PHE A 5 -17.52 26.84 58.40
N SER A 6 -16.46 27.45 57.87
CA SER A 6 -15.95 27.15 56.53
C SER A 6 -15.05 25.93 56.62
N ALA A 7 -15.25 24.95 55.74
CA ALA A 7 -14.32 23.83 55.59
C ALA A 7 -12.93 24.36 55.11
N PRO A 8 -11.81 23.73 55.53
CA PRO A 8 -10.48 24.16 55.12
C PRO A 8 -10.20 23.82 53.65
N ALA A 9 -9.68 24.79 52.91
CA ALA A 9 -9.37 24.71 51.48
C ALA A 9 -8.37 23.59 51.07
N ASP A 10 -7.73 22.95 52.04
CA ASP A 10 -6.69 21.93 51.82
C ASP A 10 -7.24 20.54 51.41
N ILE A 11 -8.48 20.21 51.79
CA ILE A 11 -9.10 18.92 51.43
C ILE A 11 -9.43 18.86 49.93
N ASP A 12 -9.79 20.00 49.35
CA ASP A 12 -10.10 20.12 47.91
C ASP A 12 -8.85 20.08 47.03
N LEU A 13 -7.70 20.53 47.55
CA LEU A 13 -6.42 20.48 46.83
C LEU A 13 -5.90 19.04 46.69
N VAL A 14 -5.89 18.26 47.78
CA VAL A 14 -5.45 16.85 47.76
C VAL A 14 -6.40 16.00 46.91
N GLY A 15 -7.71 16.20 47.06
CA GLY A 15 -8.73 15.52 46.24
C GLY A 15 -8.70 15.93 44.76
N GLY A 16 -8.27 17.15 44.45
CA GLY A 16 -8.06 17.63 43.08
C GLY A 16 -6.79 17.08 42.43
N VAL A 17 -5.69 16.97 43.19
CA VAL A 17 -4.43 16.37 42.74
C VAL A 17 -4.59 14.86 42.52
N MET A 18 -5.24 14.14 43.43
CA MET A 18 -5.54 12.71 43.23
C MET A 18 -6.46 12.48 42.02
N ARG A 19 -7.49 13.30 41.82
CA ARG A 19 -8.35 13.20 40.62
C ARG A 19 -7.56 13.41 39.32
N ARG A 20 -6.68 14.42 39.26
CA ARG A 20 -5.82 14.64 38.09
C ARG A 20 -4.86 13.49 37.84
N LEU A 21 -4.22 12.97 38.90
CA LEU A 21 -3.32 11.81 38.80
C LEU A 21 -4.05 10.58 38.25
N PHE A 22 -5.25 10.26 38.75
CA PHE A 22 -6.08 9.18 38.19
C PHE A 22 -6.50 9.44 36.74
N SER A 23 -6.84 10.69 36.38
CA SER A 23 -7.17 11.05 35.00
C SER A 23 -5.98 10.88 34.05
N TYR A 24 -4.75 11.22 34.46
CA TYR A 24 -3.55 11.01 33.65
C TYR A 24 -3.21 9.52 33.48
N HIS A 25 -3.47 8.68 34.48
CA HIS A 25 -3.30 7.23 34.36
C HIS A 25 -4.33 6.61 33.40
N ALA A 26 -5.59 7.07 33.45
CA ALA A 26 -6.62 6.63 32.50
C ALA A 26 -6.33 7.10 31.06
N ALA A 27 -5.90 8.35 30.88
CA ALA A 27 -5.55 8.90 29.58
C ALA A 27 -4.30 8.24 28.96
N SER A 28 -3.28 7.94 29.77
CA SER A 28 -2.07 7.24 29.32
C SER A 28 -2.33 5.76 28.99
N ALA A 29 -3.18 5.07 29.75
CA ALA A 29 -3.61 3.72 29.42
C ALA A 29 -4.42 3.69 28.11
N GLY A 30 -5.31 4.67 27.89
CA GLY A 30 -6.06 4.82 26.63
C GLY A 30 -5.15 5.11 25.43
N LEU A 31 -4.14 5.97 25.60
CA LEU A 31 -3.15 6.26 24.56
C LEU A 31 -2.27 5.03 24.26
N LEU A 32 -1.85 4.29 25.28
CA LEU A 32 -1.07 3.06 25.10
C LEU A 32 -1.88 1.97 24.38
N MET A 33 -3.16 1.81 24.72
CA MET A 33 -4.07 0.89 24.03
C MET A 33 -4.29 1.30 22.58
N LEU A 34 -4.49 2.61 22.33
CA LEU A 34 -4.65 3.15 20.98
C LEU A 34 -3.40 2.87 20.14
N MET A 35 -2.21 3.18 20.65
CA MET A 35 -0.94 2.91 19.96
C MET A 35 -0.74 1.41 19.70
N ALA A 36 -1.05 0.55 20.67
CA ALA A 36 -0.96 -0.91 20.49
C ALA A 36 -1.93 -1.42 19.40
N THR A 37 -3.15 -0.89 19.34
CA THR A 37 -4.11 -1.26 18.28
C THR A 37 -3.69 -0.77 16.90
N PHE A 38 -3.10 0.43 16.79
CA PHE A 38 -2.57 0.97 15.52
C PHE A 38 -1.39 0.14 15.01
N SER A 39 -0.45 -0.27 15.87
CA SER A 39 0.69 -1.09 15.47
C SER A 39 0.28 -2.47 14.95
N THR A 40 -0.78 -3.06 15.50
CA THR A 40 -1.25 -4.40 15.09
C THR A 40 -1.91 -4.38 13.70
N ALA A 41 -2.67 -3.32 13.39
CA ALA A 41 -3.28 -3.14 12.07
C ALA A 41 -2.23 -2.89 10.97
N ALA A 42 -1.19 -2.10 11.26
CA ALA A 42 -0.12 -1.83 10.30
C ALA A 42 0.80 -3.04 10.06
N ALA A 43 0.96 -3.91 11.06
CA ALA A 43 1.80 -5.10 10.99
C ALA A 43 1.07 -6.36 10.48
N GLN A 44 -0.20 -6.25 10.09
CA GLN A 44 -0.95 -7.36 9.56
C GLN A 44 -0.33 -7.83 8.23
N GLU A 45 0.49 -8.89 8.29
CA GLU A 45 0.94 -9.62 7.12
C GLU A 45 -0.28 -10.20 6.40
N PHE A 46 -0.60 -9.62 5.24
CA PHE A 46 -1.58 -10.16 4.33
C PHE A 46 -0.85 -10.99 3.29
N ALA A 47 -1.16 -12.29 3.17
CA ALA A 47 -0.54 -13.17 2.18
C ALA A 47 -0.67 -12.63 0.74
N GLY A 48 -1.68 -11.80 0.46
CA GLY A 48 -1.82 -11.14 -0.85
C GLY A 48 -0.84 -9.99 -1.10
N ARG A 49 -0.22 -9.39 -0.08
CA ARG A 49 0.76 -8.29 -0.26
C ARG A 49 2.00 -8.81 -0.99
N GLU A 50 2.61 -9.86 -0.47
CA GLU A 50 3.78 -10.49 -1.10
C GLU A 50 3.42 -11.07 -2.48
N LYS A 51 2.22 -11.64 -2.63
CA LYS A 51 1.75 -12.13 -3.93
C LYS A 51 1.63 -11.00 -4.95
N LEU A 52 1.08 -9.84 -4.56
CA LEU A 52 0.94 -8.69 -5.46
C LEU A 52 2.31 -8.10 -5.83
N LEU A 53 3.23 -8.00 -4.86
CA LEU A 53 4.62 -7.59 -5.11
C LEU A 53 5.31 -8.53 -6.10
N SER A 54 5.14 -9.84 -5.93
CA SER A 54 5.69 -10.83 -6.86
C SER A 54 5.08 -10.73 -8.26
N HIS A 55 3.78 -10.44 -8.34
CA HIS A 55 3.08 -10.26 -9.62
C HIS A 55 3.54 -9.01 -10.37
N SER A 56 4.05 -7.98 -9.67
CA SER A 56 4.62 -6.80 -10.33
C SER A 56 5.81 -7.13 -11.25
N ALA A 57 6.48 -8.27 -11.07
CA ALA A 57 7.57 -8.72 -11.94
C ALA A 57 7.10 -9.11 -13.37
N GLU A 58 5.79 -9.28 -13.59
CA GLU A 58 5.22 -9.52 -14.92
C GLU A 58 5.24 -8.27 -15.80
N PHE A 59 5.34 -7.07 -15.21
CA PHE A 59 5.40 -5.80 -15.96
C PHE A 59 6.82 -5.38 -16.37
N ARG A 60 7.82 -6.24 -16.16
CA ARG A 60 9.17 -5.98 -16.68
C ARG A 60 9.11 -5.97 -18.22
N ARG A 61 9.75 -4.97 -18.83
CA ARG A 61 9.84 -4.89 -20.29
C ARG A 61 10.75 -5.97 -20.82
N GLU A 62 10.22 -6.85 -21.65
CA GLU A 62 10.95 -7.98 -22.24
C GLU A 62 10.24 -8.44 -23.53
N VAL A 63 11.02 -8.93 -24.50
CA VAL A 63 10.49 -9.69 -25.64
C VAL A 63 10.81 -11.17 -25.44
N ILE A 64 9.78 -11.97 -25.29
CA ILE A 64 9.87 -13.40 -24.98
C ILE A 64 9.61 -14.21 -26.24
N LYS A 65 10.53 -15.11 -26.59
CA LYS A 65 10.29 -16.13 -27.61
C LYS A 65 9.40 -17.23 -27.05
N VAL A 66 8.16 -17.32 -27.52
CA VAL A 66 7.21 -18.35 -27.06
C VAL A 66 7.41 -19.65 -27.83
N THR A 67 7.59 -19.55 -29.15
CA THR A 67 7.94 -20.66 -30.04
C THR A 67 8.64 -20.11 -31.28
N ASN A 68 9.02 -20.98 -32.21
CA ASN A 68 9.62 -20.54 -33.48
C ASN A 68 8.65 -19.64 -34.24
N GLY A 69 9.12 -18.43 -34.59
CA GLY A 69 8.34 -17.43 -35.30
C GLY A 69 7.31 -16.69 -34.45
N VAL A 70 7.24 -16.89 -33.13
CA VAL A 70 6.26 -16.22 -32.26
C VAL A 70 6.94 -15.59 -31.07
N TRP A 71 6.78 -14.28 -30.96
CA TRP A 71 7.40 -13.42 -29.95
C TRP A 71 6.36 -12.56 -29.26
N VAL A 72 6.52 -12.35 -27.95
CA VAL A 72 5.58 -11.55 -27.16
C VAL A 72 6.35 -10.46 -26.41
N ALA A 73 6.02 -9.21 -26.69
CA ALA A 73 6.47 -8.06 -25.92
C ALA A 73 5.57 -7.88 -24.70
N VAL A 74 6.16 -7.99 -23.50
CA VAL A 74 5.46 -7.85 -22.21
C VAL A 74 5.94 -6.60 -21.48
N GLY A 75 5.09 -6.02 -20.62
CA GLY A 75 5.45 -4.88 -19.76
C GLY A 75 5.62 -3.54 -20.48
N PHE A 76 5.29 -3.45 -21.76
CA PHE A 76 5.32 -2.18 -22.51
C PHE A 76 4.09 -1.33 -22.27
N SER A 77 2.91 -1.95 -22.14
CA SER A 77 1.60 -1.31 -21.94
C SER A 77 0.71 -2.24 -21.09
N ASP A 78 -0.58 -1.90 -20.94
CA ASP A 78 -1.56 -2.70 -20.17
C ASP A 78 -1.77 -4.10 -20.76
N ALA A 79 -1.67 -4.23 -22.08
CA ALA A 79 -1.72 -5.49 -22.81
C ALA A 79 -0.40 -5.79 -23.52
N ASN A 80 -0.12 -7.08 -23.73
CA ASN A 80 1.04 -7.53 -24.49
C ASN A 80 0.82 -7.29 -25.99
N SER A 81 1.92 -7.22 -26.74
CA SER A 81 1.88 -7.24 -28.20
C SER A 81 2.61 -8.48 -28.71
N VAL A 82 2.09 -9.11 -29.77
CA VAL A 82 2.63 -10.37 -30.29
C VAL A 82 3.07 -10.18 -31.74
N LEU A 83 4.29 -10.60 -32.04
CA LEU A 83 4.81 -10.75 -33.40
C LEU A 83 4.73 -12.22 -33.82
N ILE A 84 4.07 -12.47 -34.95
CA ILE A 84 4.05 -13.76 -35.62
C ILE A 84 4.74 -13.59 -36.98
N GLU A 85 5.91 -14.20 -37.12
CA GLU A 85 6.71 -14.18 -38.34
C GLU A 85 6.13 -15.19 -39.35
N GLY A 86 5.89 -14.72 -40.56
CA GLY A 86 5.45 -15.54 -41.68
C GLY A 86 6.38 -15.37 -42.88
N GLU A 87 6.23 -16.27 -43.85
CA GLU A 87 6.89 -16.10 -45.14
C GLU A 87 6.21 -14.95 -45.91
N GLY A 88 6.98 -13.93 -46.29
CA GLY A 88 6.49 -12.76 -47.03
C GLY A 88 5.89 -11.64 -46.17
N GLY A 89 5.87 -11.79 -44.84
CA GLY A 89 5.46 -10.72 -43.92
C GLY A 89 5.19 -11.23 -42.50
N SER A 90 4.84 -10.30 -41.62
CA SER A 90 4.56 -10.59 -40.22
C SER A 90 3.16 -10.12 -39.82
N ILE A 91 2.57 -10.80 -38.85
CA ILE A 91 1.32 -10.40 -38.20
C ILE A 91 1.67 -9.82 -36.84
N VAL A 92 1.12 -8.66 -36.53
CA VAL A 92 1.16 -8.07 -35.18
C VAL A 92 -0.23 -8.18 -34.57
N VAL A 93 -0.33 -8.82 -33.41
CA VAL A 93 -1.57 -8.93 -32.63
C VAL A 93 -1.46 -8.00 -31.43
N ASP A 94 -2.47 -7.14 -31.26
CA ASP A 94 -2.54 -6.03 -30.31
C ASP A 94 -1.43 -4.99 -30.46
N THR A 95 -1.81 -3.71 -30.50
CA THR A 95 -0.89 -2.59 -30.78
C THR A 95 -0.79 -1.61 -29.62
N THR A 96 -0.89 -2.12 -28.38
CA THR A 96 -0.83 -1.34 -27.12
C THR A 96 -1.92 -0.26 -27.02
N SER A 97 -1.90 0.52 -25.93
CA SER A 97 -2.90 1.55 -25.64
C SER A 97 -2.65 2.89 -26.36
N ASP A 98 -1.41 3.16 -26.78
CA ASP A 98 -1.04 4.40 -27.46
C ASP A 98 0.13 4.23 -28.45
N VAL A 99 0.43 5.31 -29.18
CA VAL A 99 1.43 5.30 -30.26
C VAL A 99 2.86 5.25 -29.73
N GLU A 100 3.11 5.77 -28.52
CA GLU A 100 4.44 5.84 -27.93
C GLU A 100 4.88 4.44 -27.49
N ASP A 101 3.99 3.72 -26.79
CA ASP A 101 4.15 2.31 -26.44
C ASP A 101 4.28 1.43 -27.69
N ALA A 102 3.43 1.63 -28.70
CA ALA A 102 3.47 0.86 -29.95
C ALA A 102 4.81 1.03 -30.68
N ARG A 103 5.38 2.24 -30.66
CA ARG A 103 6.72 2.52 -31.24
C ARG A 103 7.82 1.83 -30.45
N ALA A 104 7.73 1.81 -29.12
CA ALA A 104 8.70 1.12 -28.28
C ALA A 104 8.68 -0.39 -28.56
N VAL A 105 7.51 -1.02 -28.61
CA VAL A 105 7.37 -2.44 -28.99
C VAL A 105 7.94 -2.71 -30.38
N LYS A 106 7.57 -1.87 -31.36
CA LYS A 106 8.03 -2.04 -32.75
C LYS A 106 9.56 -1.98 -32.85
N ALA A 107 10.23 -1.19 -32.02
CA ALA A 107 11.69 -1.10 -32.01
C ALA A 107 12.36 -2.40 -31.51
N GLU A 108 11.71 -3.15 -30.63
CA GLU A 108 12.21 -4.44 -30.12
C GLU A 108 11.93 -5.60 -31.07
N PHE A 109 10.90 -5.48 -31.92
CA PHE A 109 10.56 -6.47 -32.96
C PHE A 109 11.35 -6.30 -34.26
N ALA A 110 12.15 -5.23 -34.39
CA ALA A 110 12.84 -4.84 -35.62
C ALA A 110 14.25 -5.45 -35.78
#